data_AF-A0A848CSI1-F1
#
_entry.id   AF-A0A848CSI1-F1
#
_cell.length_a   1.000
_cell.length_b   1.000
_cell.length_c   1.000
_cell.angle_alpha   90.00
_cell.angle_beta   90.00
_cell.angle_gamma   90.00
#
_symmetry.space_group_name_H-M   'P 1'
#
loop_
_entity.id
_entity.type
_entity.pdbx_description
1 polymer ?
#
loop_
_entity_poly.entity_id
_entity_poly.type
_entity_poly.pdbx_seq_one_letter_code
_entity_poly.pdbx_strand_id
1 'polypeptide(L)' 'MFRNEFLQIVWEKGRVDVPELARLLNTTEDLIEAEADVCAAHGWIRMLDSLIMATPLTHTGR' A
#
# COMPACT_ATOMS: atom_id res chain seq x y z
N MET A 1 -5.41 6.38 -11.90
CA MET A 1 -4.30 7.23 -11.40
C MET A 1 -4.01 6.92 -9.94
N PHE A 2 -5.00 6.96 -9.05
CA PHE A 2 -4.89 6.66 -7.62
C PHE A 2 -4.00 5.46 -7.23
N ARG A 3 -4.28 4.25 -7.74
CA ARG A 3 -3.52 3.02 -7.42
C ARG A 3 -2.01 3.13 -7.67
N ASN A 4 -1.60 3.83 -8.72
CA ASN A 4 -0.18 3.94 -9.05
C ASN A 4 0.54 4.84 -8.04
N GLU A 5 -0.06 5.96 -7.65
CA GLU A 5 0.49 6.86 -6.62
C GLU A 5 0.49 6.18 -5.24
N PHE A 6 -0.57 5.45 -4.90
CA PHE A 6 -0.64 4.61 -3.70
C PHE A 6 0.52 3.63 -3.63
N LEU A 7 0.72 2.82 -4.67
CA LEU A 7 1.79 1.81 -4.69
C LEU A 7 3.18 2.46 -4.68
N GLN A 8 3.35 3.58 -5.39
CA GLN A 8 4.61 4.32 -5.41
C GLN A 8 5.00 4.80 -4.01
N ILE A 9 4.07 5.45 -3.28
CA ILE A 9 4.33 5.94 -1.91
C ILE A 9 4.65 4.77 -0.97
N VAL A 10 3.90 3.68 -1.05
CA VAL A 10 4.13 2.48 -0.23
C VAL A 10 5.51 1.87 -0.52
N TRP A 11 5.94 1.81 -1.78
CA TRP A 11 7.27 1.31 -2.16
C TRP A 11 8.41 2.25 -1.77
N GLU A 12 8.24 3.56 -1.92
CA GLU A 12 9.26 4.56 -1.55
C GLU A 12 9.50 4.58 -0.03
N LYS A 13 8.43 4.47 0.77
CA LYS A 13 8.53 4.45 2.24
C LYS A 13 8.83 3.06 2.80
N GLY A 14 8.54 2.00 2.04
CA GLY A 14 8.63 0.59 2.45
C GLY A 14 7.53 0.15 3.41
N ARG A 15 7.11 1.02 4.33
CA ARG A 15 5.97 0.87 5.24
C ARG A 15 5.31 2.22 5.49
N VAL A 16 3.99 2.26 5.57
CA VAL A 16 3.22 3.49 5.79
C VAL A 16 1.90 3.17 6.49
N ASP A 17 1.49 4.02 7.43
CA ASP A 17 0.21 3.87 8.12
C ASP A 17 -0.95 4.36 7.24
N VAL A 18 -2.12 3.73 7.37
CA VAL A 18 -3.35 4.10 6.64
C VAL A 18 -3.72 5.58 6.80
N PRO A 19 -3.72 6.17 8.01
CA PRO A 19 -4.03 7.61 8.18
C PRO A 19 -2.98 8.53 7.54
N GLU A 20 -1.70 8.13 7.53
CA GLU A 20 -0.65 8.90 6.86
C GLU A 20 -0.85 8.88 5.35
N LEU A 21 -1.15 7.70 4.80
CA LEU A 21 -1.35 7.52 3.37
C LEU A 21 -2.62 8.25 2.88
N ALA A 22 -3.69 8.23 3.68
CA ALA A 22 -4.92 8.98 3.42
C ALA A 22 -4.64 10.50 3.32
N ARG A 23 -3.81 11.03 4.23
CA ARG A 23 -3.37 12.44 4.18
C ARG A 23 -2.52 12.75 2.95
N LEU A 24 -1.57 11.89 2.61
CA LEU A 24 -0.67 12.10 1.46
C LEU A 24 -1.42 12.09 0.13
N LEU A 25 -2.39 11.19 -0.01
CA LEU A 25 -3.22 11.07 -1.22
C LEU A 25 -4.46 11.95 -1.20
N ASN A 26 -4.62 12.78 -0.17
CA ASN A 26 -5.78 13.66 0.03
C ASN A 26 -7.11 12.90 -0.15
N THR A 27 -7.25 11.79 0.58
CA THR A 27 -8.37 10.85 0.48
C THR A 27 -8.82 10.35 1.86
N THR A 28 -9.80 9.44 1.91
CA THR A 28 -10.31 8.84 3.14
C THR A 28 -9.61 7.53 3.48
N GLU A 29 -9.53 7.20 4.77
CA GLU A 29 -8.98 5.94 5.27
C GLU A 29 -9.75 4.73 4.70
N ASP A 30 -11.08 4.81 4.59
CA ASP A 30 -11.91 3.75 3.98
C ASP A 30 -11.50 3.41 2.54
N LEU A 31 -11.13 4.43 1.74
CA LEU A 31 -10.69 4.20 0.36
C LEU A 31 -9.29 3.57 0.32
N ILE A 32 -8.42 3.99 1.24
CA ILE A 32 -7.09 3.43 1.40
C ILE A 32 -7.18 1.96 1.79
N GLU A 33 -8.02 1.60 2.76
CA GLU A 33 -8.24 0.22 3.19
C GLU A 33 -8.80 -0.63 2.05
N ALA A 34 -9.82 -0.15 1.34
CA ALA A 34 -10.40 -0.87 0.21
C ALA A 34 -9.38 -1.12 -0.92
N GLU A 35 -8.54 -0.13 -1.23
CA GLU A 35 -7.48 -0.27 -2.22
C GLU A 35 -6.35 -1.18 -1.73
N ALA A 36 -6.01 -1.09 -0.44
CA ALA A 36 -5.01 -1.92 0.18
C ALA A 36 -5.41 -3.40 0.17
N ASP A 37 -6.67 -3.71 0.44
CA ASP A 37 -7.22 -5.07 0.35
C ASP A 37 -7.09 -5.65 -1.06
N VAL A 38 -7.41 -4.86 -2.09
CA VAL A 38 -7.24 -5.28 -3.49
C VAL A 38 -5.77 -5.54 -3.81
N CYS A 39 -4.87 -4.63 -3.41
CA CYS A 39 -3.43 -4.78 -3.66
C CYS A 39 -2.81 -5.95 -2.86
N ALA A 40 -3.31 -6.21 -1.65
CA ALA A 40 -2.91 -7.35 -0.82
C ALA A 40 -3.39 -8.68 -1.43
N ALA A 41 -4.59 -8.73 -2.00
CA ALA A 41 -5.09 -9.90 -2.73
C ALA A 41 -4.22 -10.24 -3.97
N HIS A 42 -3.61 -9.23 -4.59
CA HIS A 42 -2.63 -9.42 -5.66
C HIS A 42 -1.20 -9.73 -5.16
N GLY A 43 -0.97 -9.70 -3.84
CA GLY A 43 0.33 -9.96 -3.22
C GLY A 43 1.34 -8.82 -3.33
N TRP A 44 0.94 -7.64 -3.80
CA TRP A 44 1.84 -6.50 -4.00
C TRP A 44 2.26 -5.83 -2.68
N ILE A 45 1.35 -5.86 -1.71
CA ILE A 45 1.54 -5.31 -0.38
C ILE A 45 1.04 -6.28 0.68
N ARG A 46 1.31 -5.98 1.95
CA ARG A 46 0.74 -6.64 3.12
C ARG A 46 0.12 -5.60 4.03
N MET A 47 -1.06 -5.91 4.56
CA MET A 47 -1.71 -5.15 5.62
C MET A 47 -1.48 -5.83 6.97
N LEU A 48 -1.14 -5.03 7.98
CA LEU A 48 -0.96 -5.43 9.38
C LEU A 48 -1.69 -4.40 10.24
N ASP A 49 -2.92 -4.71 10.65
CA ASP A 49 -3.83 -3.74 11.28
C ASP A 49 -3.96 -2.48 10.42
N SER A 50 -3.45 -1.34 10.88
CA SER A 50 -3.47 -0.05 10.16
C SER A 50 -2.17 0.24 9.39
N LEU A 51 -1.24 -0.72 9.31
CA LEU A 51 0.04 -0.56 8.65
C LEU A 51 0.04 -1.27 7.29
N ILE A 52 0.40 -0.53 6.24
CA ILE A 52 0.61 -1.05 4.89
C ILE A 52 2.11 -1.20 4.65
N MET A 53 2.53 -2.38 4.23
CA MET A 53 3.92 -2.69 3.89
C MET A 53 4.04 -3.13 2.44
N ALA A 54 5.06 -2.63 1.75
CA ALA A 54 5.43 -3.18 0.47
C ALA A 54 5.84 -4.65 0.66
N THR A 55 5.28 -5.55 -0.14
CA THR A 55 5.89 -6.88 -0.26
C THR A 55 7.17 -6.66 -1.06
N PRO A 56 8.37 -6.97 -0.52
CA PRO A 56 9.56 -6.95 -1.35
C PRO A 56 9.28 -7.88 -2.52
N LEU A 57 9.47 -7.38 -3.75
CA LEU A 57 9.61 -8.23 -4.91
C LEU A 57 10.77 -9.15 -4.58
N THR A 58 10.47 -10.32 -4.03
CA THR A 58 11.38 -11.44 -4.09
C THR A 58 11.51 -11.70 -5.57
N HIS A 59 12.51 -11.05 -6.18
CA HIS A 59 13.22 -11.60 -7.31
C HIS A 59 13.85 -12.88 -6.76
N THR A 60 13.05 -13.93 -6.60
CA THR A 60 13.56 -15.28 -6.62
C THR A 60 14.09 -15.43 -8.03
N GLY A 61 15.34 -15.01 -8.20
CA GLY A 61 16.14 -15.38 -9.34
C GLY A 61 16.05 -16.89 -9.43
N ARG A 62 15.49 -17.35 -10.53
CA ARG A 62 15.60 -18.73 -10.96
C ARG A 62 15.79 -18.74 -12.46
#